data_AF-A0AAU3LJW8-F1
#
_entry.id   AF-A0AAU3LJW8-F1
#
_cell.length_a   1.000
_cell.length_b   1.000
_cell.length_c   1.000
_cell.angle_alpha   90.00
_cell.angle_beta   90.00
_cell.angle_gamma   90.00
#
_symmetry.space_group_name_H-M   'P 1'
#
loop_
_entity.id
_entity.type
_entity.pdbx_description
1 polymer ?
#
loop_
_entity_poly.entity_id
_entity_poly.type
_entity_poly.pdbx_seq_one_letter_code
_entity_poly.pdbx_strand_id
1 'polypeptide(L)'
;MTTPFDHRPGTDGAVVPPPECPAHGHGPGGLRRLYGAEAESDPMGLYEKLRAEHGSVAPVLLHGDVPAWLVLGHSENLYMTRTPSLFSRDSRRWRALQDGSATPDHPLAPIFTWQPVCVFADGADHERLRGAVMDAMSYIDTRSTRRFINRFSNRLVNEFCQDGRADLVSRFAEHLPMMVMCQILGMPEEYNERLVQAARDMIKGTETAIASNAYVMAAINRLVAQRRSAPQEDFATRLIEHPAGLSDDEVAQHLRLVLIAAYETTTNLIANVLRMVLTDPRFRAQLSGGHMTVPEAVEQTLWDEPPFTTIFGRWAVGDTELGGQQIKAGDALVVGIAAANIDPVVRPDPHASMQGNRAHLAFSGGAHECPGQDIGRAIADVGVDALLMRLPDVELAVAEHELRWVGSLMSRQLVELPVEFAPRPPQDVMVAPSPAAMPAPRTDWEVTSHPTDGPAPAAQSAPPVQAPPAGPPGSGFPAQRDPDPKGLWQVLTSWWRGY
;
A
#
# COMPACT_ATOMS: atom_id res chain seq x y z
N MET A 1 62.58 33.16 38.55
CA MET A 1 61.50 32.41 39.25
C MET A 1 60.21 32.66 38.50
N THR A 2 59.80 31.73 37.66
CA THR A 2 58.42 31.55 37.20
C THR A 2 58.32 30.10 36.72
N THR A 3 57.41 29.37 37.36
CA THR A 3 57.13 27.94 37.24
C THR A 3 56.64 27.54 35.84
N PRO A 4 56.94 26.32 35.36
CA PRO A 4 56.37 25.78 34.13
C PRO A 4 54.91 25.35 34.37
N PHE A 5 54.05 25.59 33.39
CA PHE A 5 52.66 25.13 33.38
C PHE A 5 52.63 23.61 33.15
N ASP A 6 52.15 22.88 34.15
CA ASP A 6 51.72 21.48 34.06
C ASP A 6 50.45 21.39 33.19
N HIS A 7 50.56 20.82 31.99
CA HIS A 7 49.40 20.23 31.32
C HIS A 7 49.39 18.74 31.64
N ARG A 8 48.55 18.35 32.61
CA ARG A 8 48.13 16.95 32.77
C ARG A 8 47.24 16.58 31.58
N PRO A 9 47.40 15.39 30.98
CA PRO A 9 46.43 14.88 30.02
C PRO A 9 45.15 14.53 30.80
N GLY A 10 44.14 15.37 30.66
CA GLY A 10 42.78 15.03 31.05
C GLY A 10 42.32 13.87 30.17
N THR A 11 41.70 12.88 30.79
CA THR A 11 41.01 11.78 30.14
C THR A 11 40.14 12.29 28.99
N ASP A 12 40.49 11.90 27.75
CA ASP A 12 39.68 12.09 26.56
C ASP A 12 38.36 11.31 26.74
N GLY A 13 37.41 11.93 27.43
CA GLY A 13 36.00 11.61 27.23
C GLY A 13 35.70 11.99 25.80
N ALA A 14 35.53 10.98 24.93
CA ALA A 14 35.19 11.19 23.54
C ALA A 14 34.11 12.26 23.45
N VAL A 15 34.41 13.37 22.78
CA VAL A 15 33.44 14.43 22.51
C VAL A 15 32.35 13.79 21.68
N VAL A 16 31.25 13.40 22.33
CA VAL A 16 30.08 12.87 21.64
C VAL A 16 29.52 14.04 20.85
N PRO A 17 29.48 13.95 19.50
CA PRO A 17 28.93 15.02 18.71
C PRO A 17 27.47 15.29 19.12
N PRO A 18 26.95 16.51 18.98
CA PRO A 18 25.53 16.75 19.25
C PRO A 18 24.65 15.82 18.38
N PRO A 19 23.43 15.45 18.82
CA PRO A 19 22.61 14.43 18.14
C PRO A 19 22.37 14.67 16.64
N GLU A 20 22.43 15.92 16.21
CA GLU A 20 22.22 16.35 14.82
C GLU A 20 23.52 16.41 13.99
N CYS A 21 24.66 16.01 14.55
CA CYS A 21 25.94 16.04 13.85
C CYS A 21 26.00 14.94 12.76
N PRO A 22 26.46 15.26 11.53
CA PRO A 22 26.66 14.27 10.45
C PRO A 22 27.55 13.08 10.82
N ALA A 23 28.39 13.23 11.85
CA ALA A 23 29.22 12.15 12.39
C ALA A 23 28.40 10.96 12.92
N HIS A 24 27.14 11.17 13.33
CA HIS A 24 26.26 10.09 13.78
C HIS A 24 25.69 9.26 12.63
N GLY A 25 25.64 9.82 11.41
CA GLY A 25 25.15 9.12 10.22
C GLY A 25 26.11 8.05 9.68
N HIS A 26 27.36 8.01 10.16
CA HIS A 26 28.40 7.11 9.69
C HIS A 26 28.83 6.14 10.80
N GLY A 27 28.99 4.87 10.45
CA GLY A 27 29.55 3.85 11.33
C GLY A 27 30.95 3.40 10.90
N PRO A 28 31.39 2.21 11.35
CA PRO A 28 32.70 1.65 11.01
C PRO A 28 32.96 1.63 9.50
N GLY A 29 34.19 1.96 9.11
CA GLY A 29 34.59 2.02 7.70
C GLY A 29 34.02 3.20 6.92
N GLY A 30 33.36 4.16 7.58
CA GLY A 30 32.73 5.31 6.92
C GLY A 30 31.43 4.95 6.20
N LEU A 31 30.84 3.78 6.48
CA LEU A 31 29.57 3.37 5.90
C LEU A 31 28.41 4.15 6.53
N ARG A 32 27.41 4.50 5.71
CA ARG A 32 26.22 5.22 6.18
C ARG A 32 25.26 4.25 6.87
N ARG A 33 24.63 4.73 7.94
CA ARG A 33 23.59 4.01 8.69
C ARG A 33 22.22 4.23 8.05
N LEU A 34 21.42 3.18 7.93
CA LEU A 34 19.99 3.26 7.57
C LEU A 34 19.09 3.44 8.79
N TYR A 35 19.61 4.05 9.84
CA TYR A 35 18.89 4.35 11.08
C TYR A 35 19.46 5.62 11.73
N GLY A 36 18.69 6.22 12.63
CA GLY A 36 19.04 7.49 13.27
C GLY A 36 18.55 8.71 12.49
N ALA A 37 18.90 9.90 12.99
CA ALA A 37 18.24 11.15 12.61
C ALA A 37 18.22 11.45 11.10
N GLU A 38 19.33 11.23 10.38
CA GLU A 38 19.38 11.46 8.92
C GLU A 38 18.45 10.50 8.16
N ALA A 39 18.50 9.20 8.47
CA ALA A 39 17.68 8.19 7.81
C ALA A 39 16.18 8.33 8.12
N GLU A 40 15.84 8.83 9.32
CA GLU A 40 14.44 9.00 9.74
C GLU A 40 13.81 10.31 9.24
N SER A 41 14.60 11.40 9.16
CA SER A 41 14.10 12.73 8.75
C SER A 41 14.08 12.93 7.23
N ASP A 42 15.12 12.46 6.53
CA ASP A 42 15.25 12.60 5.08
C ASP A 42 15.82 11.33 4.43
N PRO A 43 15.04 10.22 4.41
CA PRO A 43 15.47 8.98 3.79
C PRO A 43 15.76 9.14 2.29
N MET A 44 15.02 9.99 1.59
CA MET A 44 15.20 10.19 0.15
C MET A 44 16.52 10.90 -0.16
N GLY A 45 16.85 11.95 0.60
CA GLY A 45 18.16 12.60 0.48
C GLY A 45 19.32 11.66 0.81
N LEU A 46 19.15 10.77 1.81
CA LEU A 46 20.13 9.72 2.10
C LEU A 46 20.31 8.74 0.91
N TYR A 47 19.22 8.31 0.28
CA TYR A 47 19.27 7.40 -0.87
C TYR A 47 19.96 8.03 -2.08
N GLU A 48 19.72 9.31 -2.36
CA GLU A 48 20.42 10.01 -3.44
C GLU A 48 21.92 10.18 -3.17
N LYS A 49 22.32 10.46 -1.92
CA LYS A 49 23.75 10.48 -1.53
C LYS A 49 24.39 9.13 -1.77
N LEU A 50 23.75 8.05 -1.31
CA LEU A 50 24.24 6.68 -1.51
C LEU A 50 24.32 6.32 -3.00
N ARG A 51 23.34 6.74 -3.81
CA ARG A 51 23.35 6.52 -5.26
C ARG A 51 24.49 7.26 -5.94
N ALA A 52 24.73 8.52 -5.56
CA ALA A 52 25.83 9.31 -6.09
C ALA A 52 27.21 8.72 -5.72
N GLU A 53 27.33 8.13 -4.53
CA GLU A 53 28.58 7.55 -4.02
C GLU A 53 28.87 6.14 -4.55
N HIS A 54 27.83 5.29 -4.69
CA HIS A 54 28.00 3.85 -4.92
C HIS A 54 27.27 3.30 -6.16
N GLY A 55 26.40 4.08 -6.81
CA GLY A 55 25.58 3.62 -7.94
C GLY A 55 24.27 2.94 -7.50
N SER A 56 23.83 1.92 -8.24
CA SER A 56 22.53 1.27 -8.02
C SER A 56 22.48 0.35 -6.80
N VAL A 57 23.62 0.03 -6.19
CA VAL A 57 23.74 -0.82 -5.00
C VAL A 57 24.79 -0.22 -4.07
N ALA A 58 24.43 0.02 -2.81
CA ALA A 58 25.28 0.70 -1.84
C ALA A 58 25.50 -0.14 -0.57
N PRO A 59 26.73 -0.19 -0.02
CA PRO A 59 26.99 -0.78 1.28
C PRO A 59 26.46 0.15 2.38
N VAL A 60 25.77 -0.44 3.36
CA VAL A 60 25.10 0.31 4.45
C VAL A 60 25.18 -0.45 5.76
N LEU A 61 24.83 0.23 6.85
CA LEU A 61 24.72 -0.34 8.18
C LEU A 61 23.26 -0.33 8.67
N LEU A 62 22.80 -1.48 9.13
CA LEU A 62 21.56 -1.64 9.88
C LEU A 62 21.80 -1.34 11.36
N HIS A 63 20.74 -1.33 12.16
CA HIS A 63 20.79 -1.17 13.61
C HIS A 63 21.90 -2.06 14.22
N GLY A 64 22.62 -1.54 15.22
CA GLY A 64 23.77 -2.24 15.79
C GLY A 64 24.99 -2.33 14.88
N ASP A 65 25.06 -1.48 13.84
CA ASP A 65 26.13 -1.46 12.83
C ASP A 65 26.32 -2.80 12.10
N VAL A 66 25.22 -3.55 11.90
CA VAL A 66 25.25 -4.81 11.15
C VAL A 66 25.29 -4.52 9.63
N PRO A 67 26.26 -5.04 8.88
CA PRO A 67 26.43 -4.70 7.47
C PRO A 67 25.32 -5.28 6.58
N ALA A 68 24.89 -4.50 5.60
CA ALA A 68 23.94 -4.89 4.56
C ALA A 68 24.21 -4.14 3.25
N TRP A 69 23.47 -4.52 2.21
CA TRP A 69 23.43 -3.84 0.92
C TRP A 69 22.06 -3.21 0.68
N LEU A 70 22.01 -1.92 0.40
CA LEU A 70 20.80 -1.25 -0.07
C LEU A 70 20.78 -1.28 -1.59
N VAL A 71 19.74 -1.88 -2.17
CA VAL A 71 19.53 -1.92 -3.61
C VAL A 71 18.66 -0.72 -3.99
N LEU A 72 19.25 0.25 -4.68
CA LEU A 72 18.67 1.55 -5.02
C LEU A 72 18.10 1.60 -6.44
N GLY A 73 18.65 0.80 -7.36
CA GLY A 73 18.24 0.76 -8.76
C GLY A 73 16.94 -0.03 -8.99
N HIS A 74 16.11 0.43 -9.91
CA HIS A 74 14.84 -0.22 -10.24
C HIS A 74 15.05 -1.60 -10.85
N SER A 75 15.96 -1.70 -11.82
CA SER A 75 16.27 -2.96 -12.51
C SER A 75 16.92 -3.98 -11.59
N GLU A 76 17.84 -3.56 -10.71
CA GLU A 76 18.49 -4.42 -9.73
C GLU A 76 17.51 -4.94 -8.68
N ASN A 77 16.58 -4.10 -8.21
CA ASN A 77 15.52 -4.55 -7.31
C ASN A 77 14.61 -5.59 -7.99
N LEU A 78 14.22 -5.38 -9.25
CA LEU A 78 13.44 -6.36 -10.00
C LEU A 78 14.20 -7.66 -10.19
N TYR A 79 15.48 -7.60 -10.55
CA TYR A 79 16.33 -8.79 -10.68
C TYR A 79 16.44 -9.56 -9.35
N MET A 80 16.76 -8.85 -8.26
CA MET A 80 16.87 -9.44 -6.92
C MET A 80 15.57 -10.12 -6.50
N THR A 81 14.43 -9.45 -6.67
CA THR A 81 13.13 -9.96 -6.22
C THR A 81 12.59 -11.09 -7.08
N ARG A 82 12.99 -11.19 -8.35
CA ARG A 82 12.61 -12.26 -9.29
C ARG A 82 13.54 -13.47 -9.28
N THR A 83 14.64 -13.42 -8.52
CA THR A 83 15.65 -14.48 -8.50
C THR A 83 15.83 -15.07 -7.09
N PRO A 84 14.80 -15.73 -6.52
CA PRO A 84 14.86 -16.28 -5.16
C PRO A 84 15.92 -17.38 -4.99
N SER A 85 16.39 -17.99 -6.08
CA SER A 85 17.54 -18.92 -6.07
C SER A 85 18.87 -18.26 -5.72
N LEU A 86 19.01 -16.95 -5.94
CA LEU A 86 20.18 -16.16 -5.56
C LEU A 86 19.93 -15.31 -4.32
N PHE A 87 18.70 -14.83 -4.13
CA PHE A 87 18.31 -13.93 -3.04
C PHE A 87 17.11 -14.49 -2.29
N SER A 88 17.40 -15.35 -1.31
CA SER A 88 16.41 -16.09 -0.55
C SER A 88 15.68 -15.19 0.47
N ARG A 89 14.48 -15.62 0.84
CA ARG A 89 13.71 -15.10 1.97
C ARG A 89 13.97 -15.77 3.32
N ASP A 90 14.70 -16.88 3.31
CA ASP A 90 15.02 -17.62 4.52
C ASP A 90 16.15 -16.95 5.31
N SER A 91 15.77 -16.27 6.40
CA SER A 91 16.72 -15.54 7.27
C SER A 91 17.73 -16.42 7.97
N ARG A 92 17.52 -17.73 8.06
CA ARG A 92 18.52 -18.66 8.63
C ARG A 92 19.82 -18.69 7.81
N ARG A 93 19.80 -18.15 6.60
CA ARG A 93 20.97 -17.97 5.72
C ARG A 93 21.81 -16.74 6.07
N TRP A 94 21.27 -15.81 6.85
CA TRP A 94 21.95 -14.56 7.15
C TRP A 94 23.19 -14.80 8.02
N ARG A 95 24.36 -14.38 7.54
CA ARG A 95 25.63 -14.56 8.24
C ARG A 95 25.61 -13.96 9.64
N ALA A 96 25.02 -12.78 9.80
CA ALA A 96 24.98 -12.09 11.08
C ALA A 96 24.17 -12.85 12.16
N LEU A 97 23.17 -13.66 11.75
CA LEU A 97 22.49 -14.55 12.69
C LEU A 97 23.33 -15.78 13.04
N GLN A 98 24.12 -16.27 12.10
CA GLN A 98 24.96 -17.45 12.31
C GLN A 98 26.18 -17.15 13.18
N ASP A 99 26.77 -15.96 13.05
CA ASP A 99 27.91 -15.52 13.86
C ASP A 99 27.52 -14.79 15.16
N GLY A 100 26.22 -14.52 15.34
CA GLY A 100 25.67 -13.90 16.54
C GLY A 100 25.81 -12.38 16.62
N SER A 101 26.26 -11.71 15.55
CA SER A 101 26.29 -10.24 15.49
C SER A 101 24.88 -9.62 15.42
N ALA A 102 23.91 -10.32 14.83
CA ALA A 102 22.49 -10.03 14.96
C ALA A 102 21.90 -10.87 16.10
N THR A 103 21.65 -10.25 17.25
CA THR A 103 21.13 -10.93 18.43
C THR A 103 19.60 -11.10 18.38
N PRO A 104 19.01 -11.99 19.19
CA PRO A 104 17.55 -12.09 19.32
C PRO A 104 16.86 -10.80 19.78
N ASP A 105 17.57 -9.97 20.55
CA ASP A 105 17.07 -8.67 21.05
C ASP A 105 17.34 -7.51 20.07
N HIS A 106 17.81 -7.81 18.87
CA HIS A 106 18.07 -6.81 17.84
C HIS A 106 16.77 -6.04 17.48
N PRO A 107 16.79 -4.71 17.29
CA PRO A 107 15.58 -3.93 17.03
C PRO A 107 14.75 -4.41 15.82
N LEU A 108 15.41 -4.94 14.79
CA LEU A 108 14.78 -5.52 13.59
C LEU A 108 14.39 -7.01 13.74
N ALA A 109 14.53 -7.64 14.91
CA ALA A 109 14.21 -9.04 15.12
C ALA A 109 12.79 -9.43 14.69
N PRO A 110 11.74 -8.61 14.93
CA PRO A 110 10.39 -8.92 14.42
C PRO A 110 10.30 -9.07 12.89
N ILE A 111 11.24 -8.48 12.14
CA ILE A 111 11.26 -8.50 10.68
C ILE A 111 12.01 -9.72 10.13
N PHE A 112 13.12 -10.10 10.76
CA PHE A 112 13.96 -11.19 10.24
C PHE A 112 13.76 -12.53 10.97
N THR A 113 13.13 -12.57 12.14
CA THR A 113 12.96 -13.83 12.88
C THR A 113 12.14 -14.80 12.05
N TRP A 114 12.73 -15.95 11.71
CA TRP A 114 12.09 -16.93 10.85
C TRP A 114 10.82 -17.49 11.49
N GLN A 115 9.76 -17.59 10.69
CA GLN A 115 8.49 -18.19 11.06
C GLN A 115 8.04 -19.15 9.95
N PRO A 116 7.24 -20.19 10.25
CA PRO A 116 6.74 -21.15 9.25
C PRO A 116 5.58 -20.57 8.43
N VAL A 117 5.76 -19.38 7.88
CA VAL A 117 4.80 -18.69 7.00
C VAL A 117 5.44 -18.36 5.67
N CYS A 118 4.62 -18.20 4.63
CA CYS A 118 5.10 -18.07 3.25
C CYS A 118 6.16 -16.97 3.06
N VAL A 119 6.09 -15.85 3.79
CA VAL A 119 7.03 -14.71 3.62
C VAL A 119 8.49 -15.03 3.98
N PHE A 120 8.75 -16.10 4.74
CA PHE A 120 10.09 -16.57 5.13
C PHE A 120 10.51 -17.87 4.44
N ALA A 121 9.69 -18.39 3.54
CA ALA A 121 9.95 -19.62 2.80
C ALA A 121 10.29 -19.31 1.34
N ASP A 122 10.98 -20.26 0.69
CA ASP A 122 11.21 -20.28 -0.76
C ASP A 122 10.91 -21.69 -1.31
N GLY A 123 10.88 -21.82 -2.63
CA GLY A 123 10.68 -23.11 -3.31
C GLY A 123 9.36 -23.78 -2.96
N ALA A 124 9.39 -25.10 -2.75
CA ALA A 124 8.18 -25.91 -2.55
C ALA A 124 7.35 -25.50 -1.31
N ASP A 125 8.00 -25.12 -0.21
CA ASP A 125 7.30 -24.65 1.00
C ASP A 125 6.58 -23.33 0.74
N HIS A 126 7.24 -22.40 0.04
CA HIS A 126 6.61 -21.16 -0.40
C HIS A 126 5.45 -21.43 -1.33
N GLU A 127 5.62 -22.26 -2.37
CA GLU A 127 4.55 -22.59 -3.32
C GLU A 127 3.33 -23.19 -2.61
N ARG A 128 3.54 -24.12 -1.67
CA ARG A 128 2.45 -24.73 -0.89
C ARG A 128 1.69 -23.70 -0.06
N LEU A 129 2.41 -22.91 0.74
CA LEU A 129 1.80 -21.96 1.69
C LEU A 129 1.23 -20.73 0.98
N ARG A 130 2.01 -20.14 0.06
CA ARG A 130 1.62 -18.98 -0.74
C ARG A 130 0.47 -19.33 -1.67
N GLY A 131 0.49 -20.51 -2.28
CA GLY A 131 -0.59 -21.00 -3.13
C GLY A 131 -1.92 -21.03 -2.38
N ALA A 132 -1.95 -21.56 -1.16
CA ALA A 132 -3.16 -21.56 -0.32
C ALA A 132 -3.69 -20.14 -0.04
N VAL A 133 -2.81 -19.18 0.24
CA VAL A 133 -3.19 -17.77 0.44
C VAL A 133 -3.74 -17.16 -0.85
N MET A 134 -3.09 -17.39 -2.00
CA MET A 134 -3.54 -16.87 -3.30
C MET A 134 -4.90 -17.44 -3.68
N ASP A 135 -5.10 -18.74 -3.50
CA ASP A 135 -6.35 -19.42 -3.80
C ASP A 135 -7.46 -18.89 -2.90
N ALA A 136 -7.22 -18.73 -1.59
CA ALA A 136 -8.17 -18.12 -0.67
C ALA A 136 -8.51 -16.67 -1.06
N MET A 137 -7.53 -15.88 -1.50
CA MET A 137 -7.76 -14.50 -1.99
C MET A 137 -8.60 -14.45 -3.25
N SER A 138 -8.49 -15.44 -4.15
CA SER A 138 -9.24 -15.47 -5.40
C SER A 138 -10.76 -15.56 -5.22
N TYR A 139 -11.23 -15.98 -4.04
CA TYR A 139 -12.66 -16.03 -3.69
C TYR A 139 -13.22 -14.71 -3.15
N ILE A 140 -12.39 -13.68 -2.95
CA ILE A 140 -12.84 -12.39 -2.43
C ILE A 140 -13.63 -11.64 -3.50
N ASP A 141 -14.93 -11.47 -3.29
CA ASP A 141 -15.79 -10.72 -4.21
C ASP A 141 -15.51 -9.20 -4.14
N THR A 142 -14.92 -8.67 -5.19
CA THR A 142 -14.55 -7.25 -5.30
C THR A 142 -15.74 -6.30 -5.11
N ARG A 143 -16.93 -6.68 -5.57
CA ARG A 143 -18.15 -5.85 -5.41
C ARG A 143 -18.57 -5.77 -3.95
N SER A 144 -18.54 -6.89 -3.23
CA SER A 144 -18.83 -6.96 -1.81
C SER A 144 -17.81 -6.17 -1.00
N THR A 145 -16.52 -6.30 -1.34
CA THR A 145 -15.45 -5.51 -0.72
C THR A 145 -15.72 -4.00 -0.87
N ARG A 146 -16.06 -3.51 -2.06
CA ARG A 146 -16.42 -2.10 -2.27
C ARG A 146 -17.63 -1.66 -1.43
N ARG A 147 -18.65 -2.51 -1.29
CA ARG A 147 -19.81 -2.23 -0.41
C ARG A 147 -19.39 -2.14 1.05
N PHE A 148 -18.52 -3.03 1.51
CA PHE A 148 -18.00 -2.99 2.88
C PHE A 148 -17.18 -1.73 3.13
N ILE A 149 -16.31 -1.34 2.20
CA ILE A 149 -15.52 -0.11 2.30
C ILE A 149 -16.44 1.10 2.44
N ASN A 150 -17.41 1.28 1.53
CA ASN A 150 -18.37 2.40 1.61
C ASN A 150 -19.14 2.44 2.94
N ARG A 151 -19.62 1.28 3.40
CA ARG A 151 -20.35 1.17 4.66
C ARG A 151 -19.50 1.58 5.86
N PHE A 152 -18.26 1.10 5.90
CA PHE A 152 -17.33 1.41 6.99
C PHE A 152 -16.84 2.86 6.93
N SER A 153 -16.58 3.40 5.74
CA SER A 153 -16.29 4.83 5.56
C SER A 153 -17.43 5.71 6.09
N ASN A 154 -18.68 5.41 5.74
CA ASN A 154 -19.83 6.15 6.28
C ASN A 154 -19.93 6.04 7.80
N ARG A 155 -19.72 4.83 8.35
CA ARG A 155 -19.73 4.64 9.80
C ARG A 155 -18.68 5.50 10.48
N LEU A 156 -17.43 5.46 10.01
CA LEU A 156 -16.32 6.22 10.58
C LEU A 156 -16.56 7.73 10.48
N VAL A 157 -16.95 8.23 9.30
CA VAL A 157 -17.23 9.66 9.11
C VAL A 157 -18.40 10.13 9.98
N ASN A 158 -19.44 9.31 10.18
CA ASN A 158 -20.54 9.66 11.07
C ASN A 158 -20.10 9.90 12.52
N GLU A 159 -18.97 9.35 12.97
CA GLU A 159 -18.48 9.54 14.33
C GLU A 159 -17.90 10.94 14.58
N PHE A 160 -17.51 11.68 13.54
CA PHE A 160 -16.86 12.99 13.67
C PHE A 160 -17.43 14.08 12.76
N CYS A 161 -18.34 13.75 11.82
CA CYS A 161 -18.83 14.73 10.84
C CYS A 161 -19.59 15.91 11.45
N GLN A 162 -20.10 15.78 12.68
CA GLN A 162 -20.79 16.86 13.39
C GLN A 162 -19.83 17.77 14.16
N ASP A 163 -18.59 17.35 14.40
CA ASP A 163 -17.62 18.11 15.20
C ASP A 163 -16.96 19.23 14.40
N GLY A 164 -17.01 19.15 13.06
CA GLY A 164 -16.34 20.09 12.14
C GLY A 164 -14.82 19.99 12.13
N ARG A 165 -14.26 18.98 12.82
CA ARG A 165 -12.82 18.71 12.91
C ARG A 165 -12.55 17.24 13.17
N ALA A 166 -11.41 16.74 12.73
CA ALA A 166 -10.96 15.38 13.03
C ALA A 166 -9.44 15.24 12.87
N ASP A 167 -8.87 14.21 13.46
CA ASP A 167 -7.58 13.67 13.00
C ASP A 167 -7.87 12.47 12.08
N LEU A 168 -7.60 12.60 10.78
CA LEU A 168 -7.93 11.57 9.81
C LEU A 168 -7.04 10.33 9.92
N VAL A 169 -5.86 10.41 10.55
CA VAL A 169 -5.05 9.21 10.79
C VAL A 169 -5.76 8.33 11.80
N SER A 170 -6.01 8.86 13.00
CA SER A 170 -6.58 8.09 14.11
C SER A 170 -8.08 7.85 14.03
N ARG A 171 -8.85 8.65 13.28
CA ARG A 171 -10.31 8.50 13.18
C ARG A 171 -10.77 7.80 11.91
N PHE A 172 -9.88 7.61 10.93
CA PHE A 172 -10.26 7.04 9.63
C PHE A 172 -9.23 6.06 9.06
N ALA A 173 -7.99 6.51 8.82
CA ALA A 173 -6.99 5.75 8.08
C ALA A 173 -6.59 4.44 8.78
N GLU A 174 -6.52 4.43 10.11
CA GLU A 174 -6.23 3.21 10.89
C GLU A 174 -7.44 2.28 11.00
N HIS A 175 -8.65 2.83 11.02
CA HIS A 175 -9.84 2.02 11.26
C HIS A 175 -10.37 1.34 10.01
N LEU A 176 -10.38 2.04 8.87
CA LEU A 176 -11.00 1.54 7.65
C LEU A 176 -10.38 0.21 7.17
N PRO A 177 -9.04 0.07 7.04
CA PRO A 177 -8.43 -1.19 6.61
C PRO A 177 -8.70 -2.31 7.61
N MET A 178 -8.65 -2.03 8.92
CA MET A 178 -8.91 -3.04 9.95
C MET A 178 -10.33 -3.59 9.85
N MET A 179 -11.34 -2.73 9.70
CA MET A 179 -12.74 -3.14 9.54
C MET A 179 -12.94 -4.01 8.30
N VAL A 180 -12.37 -3.59 7.16
CA VAL A 180 -12.47 -4.32 5.90
C VAL A 180 -11.79 -5.68 6.00
N MET A 181 -10.59 -5.74 6.59
CA MET A 181 -9.86 -7.01 6.73
C MET A 181 -10.54 -7.96 7.71
N CYS A 182 -11.08 -7.48 8.84
CA CYS A 182 -11.88 -8.32 9.74
C CYS A 182 -13.08 -8.93 8.99
N GLN A 183 -13.75 -8.16 8.14
CA GLN A 183 -14.86 -8.63 7.31
C GLN A 183 -14.43 -9.67 6.25
N ILE A 184 -13.29 -9.47 5.59
CA ILE A 184 -12.74 -10.39 4.57
C ILE A 184 -12.28 -11.70 5.21
N LEU A 185 -11.62 -11.63 6.37
CA LEU A 185 -11.11 -12.81 7.08
C LEU A 185 -12.22 -13.68 7.67
N GLY A 186 -13.41 -13.12 7.88
CA GLY A 186 -14.56 -13.81 8.48
C GLY A 186 -14.73 -13.57 9.98
N MET A 187 -14.18 -12.47 10.52
CA MET A 187 -14.28 -12.09 11.93
C MET A 187 -14.76 -10.64 12.16
N PRO A 188 -15.85 -10.18 11.50
CA PRO A 188 -16.32 -8.80 11.64
C PRO A 188 -16.62 -8.37 13.08
N GLU A 189 -17.01 -9.32 13.95
CA GLU A 189 -17.29 -9.12 15.37
C GLU A 189 -16.05 -8.87 16.23
N GLU A 190 -14.87 -9.28 15.78
CA GLU A 190 -13.61 -9.07 16.50
C GLU A 190 -13.07 -7.64 16.33
N TYR A 191 -13.62 -6.86 15.39
CA TYR A 191 -13.24 -5.46 15.21
C TYR A 191 -13.56 -4.63 16.46
N ASN A 192 -12.53 -3.98 17.00
CA ASN A 192 -12.64 -2.99 18.07
C ASN A 192 -11.37 -2.12 18.14
N GLU A 193 -11.45 -1.04 18.91
CA GLU A 193 -10.32 -0.12 19.20
C GLU A 193 -9.07 -0.87 19.70
N ARG A 194 -9.26 -1.88 20.56
CA ARG A 194 -8.14 -2.63 21.12
C ARG A 194 -7.39 -3.43 20.05
N LEU A 195 -8.08 -3.94 19.03
CA LEU A 195 -7.47 -4.65 17.90
C LEU A 195 -6.64 -3.70 17.03
N VAL A 196 -7.17 -2.51 16.72
CA VAL A 196 -6.42 -1.45 16.01
C VAL A 196 -5.18 -1.05 16.79
N GLN A 197 -5.33 -0.78 18.09
CA GLN A 197 -4.20 -0.46 18.96
C GLN A 197 -3.19 -1.60 19.05
N ALA A 198 -3.63 -2.86 19.11
CA ALA A 198 -2.75 -4.02 19.15
C ALA A 198 -1.92 -4.14 17.86
N ALA A 199 -2.55 -3.95 16.70
CA ALA A 199 -1.85 -3.98 15.42
C ALA A 199 -0.80 -2.86 15.32
N ARG A 200 -1.16 -1.61 15.66
CA ARG A 200 -0.22 -0.48 15.71
C ARG A 200 0.97 -0.76 16.65
N ASP A 201 0.68 -1.31 17.82
CA ASP A 201 1.67 -1.60 18.86
C ASP A 201 2.69 -2.67 18.45
N MET A 202 2.22 -3.74 17.78
CA MET A 202 3.07 -4.79 17.23
C MET A 202 4.06 -4.26 16.20
N ILE A 203 3.61 -3.33 15.35
CA ILE A 203 4.44 -2.72 14.30
C ILE A 203 5.55 -1.85 14.89
N LYS A 204 5.22 -1.08 15.94
CA LYS A 204 6.19 -0.22 16.63
C LYS A 204 7.22 -1.01 17.45
N GLY A 205 6.96 -2.27 17.76
CA GLY A 205 7.86 -3.11 18.56
C GLY A 205 8.03 -2.61 20.00
N THR A 206 6.98 -2.05 20.60
CA THR A 206 7.01 -1.54 21.98
C THR A 206 7.15 -2.67 23.01
N GLU A 207 7.36 -2.31 24.28
CA GLU A 207 7.34 -3.27 25.40
C GLU A 207 6.02 -4.07 25.49
N THR A 208 4.91 -3.53 24.98
CA THR A 208 3.60 -4.20 24.98
C THR A 208 3.32 -5.03 23.72
N ALA A 209 4.21 -5.02 22.73
CA ALA A 209 4.02 -5.71 21.46
C ALA A 209 3.73 -7.21 21.61
N ILE A 210 4.36 -7.89 22.60
CA ILE A 210 4.12 -9.30 22.90
C ILE A 210 2.66 -9.52 23.37
N ALA A 211 2.18 -8.68 24.29
CA ALA A 211 0.81 -8.77 24.81
C ALA A 211 -0.21 -8.41 23.72
N SER A 212 0.09 -7.43 22.87
CA SER A 212 -0.72 -7.07 21.71
C SER A 212 -0.78 -8.21 20.68
N ASN A 213 0.34 -8.89 20.42
CA ASN A 213 0.38 -10.07 19.58
C ASN A 213 -0.48 -11.22 20.14
N ALA A 214 -0.39 -11.46 21.45
CA ALA A 214 -1.22 -12.46 22.12
C ALA A 214 -2.72 -12.14 22.00
N TYR A 215 -3.10 -10.86 22.09
CA TYR A 215 -4.49 -10.42 21.89
C TYR A 215 -4.99 -10.71 20.47
N VAL A 216 -4.21 -10.37 19.45
CA VAL A 216 -4.55 -10.66 18.04
C VAL A 216 -4.66 -12.17 17.80
N MET A 217 -3.70 -12.94 18.29
CA MET A 217 -3.72 -14.41 18.15
C MET A 217 -4.90 -15.05 18.86
N ALA A 218 -5.35 -14.50 19.99
CA ALA A 218 -6.54 -15.01 20.68
C ALA A 218 -7.81 -14.86 19.82
N ALA A 219 -7.98 -13.73 19.11
CA ALA A 219 -9.09 -13.54 18.18
C ALA A 219 -9.01 -14.51 16.98
N ILE A 220 -7.82 -14.63 16.39
CA ILE A 220 -7.59 -15.53 15.25
C ILE A 220 -7.82 -16.99 15.62
N ASN A 221 -7.35 -17.43 16.79
CA ASN A 221 -7.55 -18.80 17.25
C ASN A 221 -9.03 -19.12 17.50
N ARG A 222 -9.82 -18.15 18.00
CA ARG A 222 -11.28 -18.29 18.09
C ARG A 222 -11.90 -18.47 16.71
N LEU A 223 -11.50 -17.66 15.73
CA LEU A 223 -11.96 -17.77 14.34
C LEU A 223 -11.65 -19.15 13.76
N VAL A 224 -10.40 -19.64 13.90
CA VAL A 224 -9.99 -20.97 13.39
C VAL A 224 -10.81 -22.08 14.03
N ALA A 225 -10.96 -22.07 15.36
CA ALA A 225 -11.75 -23.08 16.07
C ALA A 225 -13.22 -23.05 15.62
N GLN A 226 -13.80 -21.86 15.46
CA GLN A 226 -15.17 -21.71 14.99
C GLN A 226 -15.34 -22.28 13.57
N ARG A 227 -14.45 -21.93 12.63
CA ARG A 227 -14.54 -22.39 11.22
C ARG A 227 -14.22 -23.86 11.03
N ARG A 228 -13.41 -24.47 11.90
CA ARG A 228 -13.25 -25.93 11.94
C ARG A 228 -14.55 -26.64 12.31
N SER A 229 -15.34 -26.07 13.23
CA SER A 229 -16.61 -26.66 13.67
C SER A 229 -17.79 -26.32 12.75
N ALA A 230 -17.76 -25.14 12.13
CA ALA A 230 -18.82 -24.60 11.29
C ALA A 230 -18.21 -23.74 10.17
N PRO A 231 -17.81 -24.36 9.04
CA PRO A 231 -17.30 -23.65 7.86
C PRO A 231 -18.25 -22.56 7.36
N GLN A 232 -17.68 -21.47 6.82
CA GLN A 232 -18.44 -20.38 6.19
C GLN A 232 -17.82 -19.98 4.84
N GLU A 233 -18.47 -19.08 4.11
CA GLU A 233 -17.92 -18.54 2.86
C GLU A 233 -16.97 -17.37 3.12
N ASP A 234 -15.82 -17.65 3.74
CA ASP A 234 -14.81 -16.65 4.06
C ASP A 234 -13.37 -17.14 3.86
N PHE A 235 -12.43 -16.20 3.93
CA PHE A 235 -11.02 -16.44 3.69
C PHE A 235 -10.43 -17.49 4.67
N ALA A 236 -10.82 -17.45 5.95
CA ALA A 236 -10.34 -18.42 6.94
C ALA A 236 -10.77 -19.85 6.60
N THR A 237 -12.04 -20.05 6.22
CA THR A 237 -12.54 -21.36 5.79
C THR A 237 -11.80 -21.86 4.55
N ARG A 238 -11.52 -20.97 3.58
CA ARG A 238 -10.76 -21.34 2.37
C ARG A 238 -9.35 -21.84 2.70
N LEU A 239 -8.65 -21.24 3.67
CA LEU A 239 -7.35 -21.74 4.13
C LEU A 239 -7.46 -23.10 4.84
N ILE A 240 -8.47 -23.25 5.70
CA ILE A 240 -8.74 -24.45 6.50
C ILE A 240 -9.01 -25.69 5.63
N GLU A 241 -9.76 -25.50 4.55
CA GLU A 241 -10.19 -26.56 3.62
C GLU A 241 -9.26 -26.73 2.41
N HIS A 242 -8.18 -25.94 2.34
CA HIS A 242 -7.29 -25.94 1.18
C HIS A 242 -6.63 -27.33 0.98
N PRO A 243 -6.53 -27.84 -0.26
CA PRO A 243 -5.92 -29.16 -0.54
C PRO A 243 -4.45 -29.30 -0.09
N ALA A 244 -3.76 -28.18 0.13
CA ALA A 244 -2.40 -28.16 0.69
C ALA A 244 -2.32 -28.62 2.16
N GLY A 245 -3.46 -28.83 2.83
CA GLY A 245 -3.54 -29.46 4.14
C GLY A 245 -2.87 -28.65 5.25
N LEU A 246 -3.14 -27.34 5.31
CA LEU A 246 -2.58 -26.48 6.36
C LEU A 246 -3.09 -26.91 7.74
N SER A 247 -2.16 -27.03 8.68
CA SER A 247 -2.45 -27.21 10.10
C SER A 247 -3.12 -25.97 10.70
N ASP A 248 -3.74 -26.11 11.87
CA ASP A 248 -4.41 -25.00 12.55
C ASP A 248 -3.44 -23.86 12.90
N ASP A 249 -2.20 -24.19 13.28
CA ASP A 249 -1.17 -23.17 13.52
C ASP A 249 -0.77 -22.48 12.22
N GLU A 250 -0.54 -23.21 11.13
CA GLU A 250 -0.26 -22.59 9.83
C GLU A 250 -1.39 -21.66 9.38
N VAL A 251 -2.66 -22.08 9.52
CA VAL A 251 -3.81 -21.22 9.22
C VAL A 251 -3.78 -19.97 10.10
N ALA A 252 -3.65 -20.12 11.41
CA ALA A 252 -3.65 -18.99 12.34
C ALA A 252 -2.51 -17.99 12.06
N GLN A 253 -1.30 -18.49 11.80
CA GLN A 253 -0.16 -17.63 11.48
C GLN A 253 -0.33 -16.91 10.13
N HIS A 254 -0.93 -17.55 9.11
CA HIS A 254 -1.21 -16.89 7.83
C HIS A 254 -2.33 -15.88 7.94
N LEU A 255 -3.38 -16.14 8.72
CA LEU A 255 -4.43 -15.15 9.03
C LEU A 255 -3.84 -13.92 9.72
N ARG A 256 -2.94 -14.14 10.70
CA ARG A 256 -2.21 -13.06 11.37
C ARG A 256 -1.35 -12.26 10.39
N LEU A 257 -0.57 -12.94 9.56
CA LEU A 257 0.28 -12.32 8.55
C LEU A 257 -0.54 -11.42 7.61
N VAL A 258 -1.64 -11.95 7.06
CA VAL A 258 -2.51 -11.21 6.14
C VAL A 258 -3.14 -10.00 6.83
N LEU A 259 -3.65 -10.15 8.05
CA LEU A 259 -4.26 -9.05 8.80
C LEU A 259 -3.28 -7.90 9.05
N ILE A 260 -2.11 -8.21 9.61
CA ILE A 260 -1.14 -7.19 10.04
C ILE A 260 -0.47 -6.53 8.83
N ALA A 261 -0.08 -7.30 7.81
CA ALA A 261 0.54 -6.76 6.60
C ALA A 261 -0.41 -5.83 5.82
N ALA A 262 -1.69 -6.19 5.72
CA ALA A 262 -2.69 -5.36 5.06
C ALA A 262 -3.03 -4.10 5.87
N TYR A 263 -3.03 -4.18 7.19
CA TYR A 263 -3.35 -3.06 8.09
C TYR A 263 -2.34 -1.91 7.95
N GLU A 264 -1.05 -2.17 8.18
CA GLU A 264 -0.02 -1.12 8.24
C GLU A 264 0.09 -0.36 6.91
N THR A 265 0.25 -1.13 5.84
CA THR A 265 0.54 -0.58 4.51
C THR A 265 -0.64 0.23 3.97
N THR A 266 -1.87 -0.25 4.18
CA THR A 266 -3.07 0.43 3.70
C THR A 266 -3.39 1.66 4.55
N THR A 267 -3.12 1.61 5.86
CA THR A 267 -3.22 2.80 6.74
C THR A 267 -2.30 3.91 6.24
N ASN A 268 -1.02 3.58 5.99
CA ASN A 268 -0.05 4.56 5.53
C ASN A 268 -0.41 5.10 4.14
N LEU A 269 -0.90 4.23 3.24
CA LEU A 269 -1.37 4.65 1.92
C LEU A 269 -2.52 5.66 2.00
N ILE A 270 -3.58 5.36 2.79
CA ILE A 270 -4.71 6.28 2.96
C ILE A 270 -4.24 7.62 3.51
N ALA A 271 -3.41 7.61 4.57
CA ALA A 271 -2.90 8.82 5.19
C ALA A 271 -2.08 9.67 4.20
N ASN A 272 -1.20 9.05 3.41
CA ASN A 272 -0.38 9.75 2.43
C ASN A 272 -1.21 10.30 1.27
N VAL A 273 -2.20 9.54 0.76
CA VAL A 273 -3.11 10.02 -0.29
C VAL A 273 -3.92 11.21 0.21
N LEU A 274 -4.51 11.12 1.41
CA LEU A 274 -5.27 12.23 2.00
C LEU A 274 -4.37 13.46 2.20
N ARG A 275 -3.17 13.30 2.77
CA ARG A 275 -2.22 14.40 2.92
C ARG A 275 -1.91 15.05 1.58
N MET A 276 -1.54 14.27 0.56
CA MET A 276 -1.22 14.76 -0.78
C MET A 276 -2.39 15.53 -1.42
N VAL A 277 -3.62 15.01 -1.29
CA VAL A 277 -4.83 15.69 -1.80
C VAL A 277 -5.10 17.01 -1.06
N LEU A 278 -4.76 17.11 0.22
CA LEU A 278 -5.00 18.30 1.04
C LEU A 278 -3.88 19.34 0.94
N THR A 279 -2.63 18.93 0.70
CA THR A 279 -1.47 19.85 0.72
C THR A 279 -0.93 20.20 -0.65
N ASP A 280 -1.06 19.34 -1.68
CA ASP A 280 -0.56 19.67 -3.02
C ASP A 280 -1.65 20.39 -3.85
N PRO A 281 -1.46 21.68 -4.18
CA PRO A 281 -2.45 22.45 -4.93
C PRO A 281 -2.76 21.86 -6.31
N ARG A 282 -1.80 21.15 -6.93
CA ARG A 282 -1.99 20.50 -8.24
C ARG A 282 -3.01 19.39 -8.14
N PHE A 283 -2.91 18.56 -7.10
CA PHE A 283 -3.84 17.44 -6.88
C PHE A 283 -5.20 17.94 -6.46
N ARG A 284 -5.28 18.89 -5.52
CA ARG A 284 -6.56 19.46 -5.08
C ARG A 284 -7.33 20.08 -6.27
N ALA A 285 -6.65 20.85 -7.12
CA ALA A 285 -7.25 21.46 -8.30
C ALA A 285 -7.63 20.43 -9.37
N GLN A 286 -6.77 19.44 -9.67
CA GLN A 286 -7.07 18.42 -10.67
C GLN A 286 -8.20 17.49 -10.24
N LEU A 287 -8.24 17.09 -8.97
CA LEU A 287 -9.29 16.23 -8.42
C LEU A 287 -10.64 16.97 -8.39
N SER A 288 -10.66 18.21 -7.89
CA SER A 288 -11.88 19.03 -7.86
C SER A 288 -12.37 19.42 -9.26
N GLY A 289 -11.46 19.59 -10.21
CA GLY A 289 -11.76 19.91 -11.61
C GLY A 289 -12.07 18.68 -12.49
N GLY A 290 -11.98 17.46 -11.96
CA GLY A 290 -12.20 16.22 -12.73
C GLY A 290 -11.10 15.89 -13.74
N HIS A 291 -9.92 16.50 -13.61
CA HIS A 291 -8.72 16.21 -14.41
C HIS A 291 -7.89 15.05 -13.85
N MET A 292 -8.19 14.61 -12.63
CA MET A 292 -7.58 13.46 -11.97
C MET A 292 -8.66 12.73 -11.17
N THR A 293 -8.54 11.42 -11.08
CA THR A 293 -9.36 10.54 -10.26
C THR A 293 -8.62 10.11 -8.99
N VAL A 294 -9.34 9.69 -7.94
CA VAL A 294 -8.71 9.15 -6.73
C VAL A 294 -7.77 7.97 -7.03
N PRO A 295 -8.11 6.99 -7.88
CA PRO A 295 -7.17 5.93 -8.26
C PRO A 295 -5.87 6.45 -8.89
N GLU A 296 -5.91 7.49 -9.72
CA GLU A 296 -4.69 8.09 -10.28
C GLU A 296 -3.84 8.78 -9.20
N ALA A 297 -4.49 9.43 -8.23
CA ALA A 297 -3.82 9.97 -7.05
C ALA A 297 -3.17 8.85 -6.21
N VAL A 298 -3.83 7.72 -6.03
CA VAL A 298 -3.28 6.55 -5.32
C VAL A 298 -2.04 6.00 -6.02
N GLU A 299 -2.08 5.80 -7.34
CA GLU A 299 -0.88 5.32 -8.08
C GLU A 299 0.26 6.34 -7.99
N GLN A 300 -0.04 7.65 -8.08
CA GLN A 300 0.96 8.70 -7.92
C GLN A 300 1.58 8.69 -6.51
N THR A 301 0.78 8.51 -5.46
CA THR A 301 1.29 8.34 -4.09
C THR A 301 2.14 7.09 -3.95
N LEU A 302 1.79 5.98 -4.61
CA LEU A 302 2.62 4.76 -4.60
C LEU A 302 3.98 4.94 -5.28
N TRP A 303 4.11 5.91 -6.20
CA TRP A 303 5.40 6.35 -6.73
C TRP A 303 6.17 7.22 -5.74
N ASP A 304 5.53 8.28 -5.25
CA ASP A 304 6.20 9.34 -4.49
C ASP A 304 6.48 8.95 -3.04
N GLU A 305 5.51 8.34 -2.37
CA GLU A 305 5.55 8.00 -0.95
C GLU A 305 4.93 6.61 -0.71
N PRO A 306 5.55 5.54 -1.24
CA PRO A 306 5.08 4.18 -1.06
C PRO A 306 4.97 3.83 0.43
N PRO A 307 3.97 3.02 0.85
CA PRO A 307 3.78 2.65 2.24
C PRO A 307 5.02 2.06 2.91
N PHE A 308 5.80 1.30 2.15
CA PHE A 308 7.15 0.91 2.50
C PHE A 308 8.17 1.67 1.65
N THR A 309 9.09 2.35 2.33
CA THR A 309 10.26 2.99 1.71
C THR A 309 11.35 1.96 1.40
N THR A 310 11.49 0.95 2.26
CA THR A 310 12.35 -0.21 2.04
C THR A 310 11.73 -1.51 2.55
N ILE A 311 12.20 -2.65 2.04
CA ILE A 311 11.88 -3.96 2.60
C ILE A 311 13.18 -4.70 2.93
N PHE A 312 13.35 -5.03 4.21
CA PHE A 312 14.46 -5.86 4.67
C PHE A 312 14.15 -7.36 4.54
N GLY A 313 15.21 -8.16 4.39
CA GLY A 313 15.14 -9.61 4.49
C GLY A 313 15.32 -10.35 3.18
N ARG A 314 16.25 -9.91 2.33
CA ARG A 314 16.79 -10.73 1.24
C ARG A 314 18.19 -11.19 1.62
N TRP A 315 18.50 -12.45 1.37
CA TRP A 315 19.76 -13.07 1.80
C TRP A 315 20.44 -13.75 0.63
N ALA A 316 21.70 -13.38 0.37
CA ALA A 316 22.47 -13.98 -0.72
C ALA A 316 22.68 -15.48 -0.44
N VAL A 317 22.26 -16.34 -1.37
CA VAL A 317 22.41 -17.80 -1.25
C VAL A 317 23.86 -18.23 -1.51
N GLY A 318 24.56 -17.50 -2.37
CA GLY A 318 25.96 -17.72 -2.74
C GLY A 318 26.61 -16.41 -3.15
N ASP A 319 27.91 -16.45 -3.47
CA ASP A 319 28.63 -15.30 -4.02
C ASP A 319 28.05 -14.92 -5.39
N THR A 320 27.76 -13.63 -5.58
CA THR A 320 27.19 -13.10 -6.83
C THR A 320 27.56 -11.62 -7.01
N GLU A 321 27.19 -11.05 -8.15
CA GLU A 321 27.37 -9.63 -8.45
C GLU A 321 26.00 -8.96 -8.65
N LEU A 322 25.83 -7.75 -8.10
CA LEU A 322 24.63 -6.95 -8.26
C LEU A 322 25.01 -5.46 -8.35
N GLY A 323 24.61 -4.77 -9.41
CA GLY A 323 24.92 -3.34 -9.60
C GLY A 323 26.42 -3.01 -9.53
N GLY A 324 27.28 -3.91 -10.02
CA GLY A 324 28.74 -3.79 -9.95
C GLY A 324 29.36 -4.09 -8.58
N GLN A 325 28.54 -4.42 -7.57
CA GLN A 325 29.00 -4.79 -6.23
C GLN A 325 29.12 -6.30 -6.06
N GLN A 326 30.15 -6.74 -5.35
CA GLN A 326 30.39 -8.16 -5.04
C GLN A 326 29.62 -8.54 -3.76
N ILE A 327 28.54 -9.28 -3.91
CA ILE A 327 27.68 -9.75 -2.83
C ILE A 327 28.14 -11.14 -2.40
N LYS A 328 28.40 -11.34 -1.10
CA LYS A 328 28.91 -12.60 -0.56
C LYS A 328 27.79 -13.47 0.00
N ALA A 329 27.99 -14.80 -0.04
CA ALA A 329 27.03 -15.75 0.52
C ALA A 329 26.67 -15.42 1.98
N GLY A 330 25.38 -15.27 2.28
CA GLY A 330 24.86 -14.88 3.59
C GLY A 330 24.82 -13.37 3.86
N ASP A 331 25.20 -12.53 2.89
CA ASP A 331 25.02 -11.09 2.99
C ASP A 331 23.53 -10.71 3.02
N ALA A 332 23.26 -9.62 3.73
CA ALA A 332 21.95 -9.02 3.85
C ALA A 332 21.69 -8.01 2.73
N LEU A 333 20.49 -8.05 2.15
CA LEU A 333 20.04 -7.06 1.19
C LEU A 333 18.71 -6.42 1.61
N VAL A 334 18.61 -5.13 1.36
CA VAL A 334 17.45 -4.28 1.57
C VAL A 334 16.93 -3.84 0.20
N VAL A 335 15.65 -4.11 -0.06
CA VAL A 335 14.93 -3.66 -1.25
C VAL A 335 14.64 -2.17 -1.08
N GLY A 336 15.30 -1.29 -1.83
CA GLY A 336 15.07 0.15 -1.77
C GLY A 336 13.90 0.58 -2.66
N ILE A 337 12.67 0.44 -2.16
CA ILE A 337 11.44 0.73 -2.93
C ILE A 337 11.37 2.20 -3.34
N ALA A 338 11.42 3.11 -2.37
CA ALA A 338 11.27 4.54 -2.65
C ALA A 338 12.44 5.05 -3.52
N ALA A 339 13.65 4.56 -3.25
CA ALA A 339 14.82 4.83 -4.07
C ALA A 339 14.63 4.37 -5.53
N ALA A 340 14.13 3.15 -5.74
CA ALA A 340 13.89 2.60 -7.07
C ALA A 340 12.78 3.35 -7.83
N ASN A 341 11.75 3.85 -7.14
CA ASN A 341 10.67 4.62 -7.75
C ASN A 341 11.14 5.98 -8.30
N ILE A 342 12.25 6.52 -7.80
CA ILE A 342 12.84 7.76 -8.32
C ILE A 342 14.13 7.52 -9.10
N ASP A 343 14.43 6.27 -9.44
CA ASP A 343 15.58 5.93 -10.26
C ASP A 343 15.50 6.68 -11.61
N PRO A 344 16.50 7.51 -11.95
CA PRO A 344 16.50 8.28 -13.19
C PRO A 344 16.36 7.45 -14.47
N VAL A 345 16.64 6.14 -14.42
CA VAL A 345 16.45 5.22 -15.55
C VAL A 345 14.96 5.05 -15.89
N VAL A 346 14.09 5.02 -14.90
CA VAL A 346 12.63 4.82 -15.08
C VAL A 346 11.82 6.09 -14.89
N ARG A 347 12.35 7.04 -14.11
CA ARG A 347 11.73 8.35 -13.85
C ARG A 347 12.79 9.47 -14.01
N PRO A 348 13.18 9.83 -15.26
CA PRO A 348 14.20 10.85 -15.50
C PRO A 348 13.84 12.24 -14.98
N ASP A 349 12.55 12.58 -14.98
CA ASP A 349 12.01 13.79 -14.35
C ASP A 349 11.25 13.40 -13.07
N PRO A 350 11.79 13.72 -11.87
CA PRO A 350 11.11 13.45 -10.60
C PRO A 350 9.76 14.15 -10.47
N HIS A 351 9.52 15.23 -11.22
CA HIS A 351 8.24 15.97 -11.18
C HIS A 351 7.22 15.47 -12.22
N ALA A 352 7.60 14.50 -13.04
CA ALA A 352 6.70 13.89 -14.00
C ALA A 352 5.48 13.29 -13.30
N SER A 353 4.31 13.51 -13.91
CA SER A 353 3.09 12.82 -13.52
C SER A 353 3.20 11.35 -13.90
N MET A 354 3.04 10.48 -12.90
CA MET A 354 3.02 9.02 -12.99
C MET A 354 1.59 8.48 -12.85
N GLN A 355 0.57 9.32 -13.01
CA GLN A 355 -0.84 8.97 -12.92
C GLN A 355 -1.16 7.69 -13.70
N GLY A 356 -1.73 6.69 -13.01
CA GLY A 356 -2.11 5.41 -13.61
C GLY A 356 -0.95 4.49 -14.00
N ASN A 357 0.31 4.91 -13.89
CA ASN A 357 1.47 4.07 -14.16
C ASN A 357 1.73 3.14 -12.96
N ARG A 358 1.67 1.82 -13.21
CA ARG A 358 1.83 0.79 -12.18
C ARG A 358 3.22 0.14 -12.14
N ALA A 359 4.22 0.73 -12.78
CA ALA A 359 5.59 0.20 -12.82
C ALA A 359 6.42 0.51 -11.56
N HIS A 360 5.85 1.17 -10.55
CA HIS A 360 6.47 1.38 -9.25
C HIS A 360 6.71 0.04 -8.52
N LEU A 361 7.59 0.03 -7.51
CA LEU A 361 7.90 -1.16 -6.72
C LEU A 361 7.19 -1.22 -5.35
N ALA A 362 6.16 -0.40 -5.11
CA ALA A 362 5.44 -0.34 -3.83
C ALA A 362 4.88 -1.71 -3.35
N PHE A 363 4.63 -2.64 -4.29
CA PHE A 363 4.17 -4.00 -4.00
C PHE A 363 5.27 -5.07 -4.14
N SER A 364 6.55 -4.65 -4.16
CA SER A 364 7.70 -5.51 -4.47
C SER A 364 7.56 -6.19 -5.84
N GLY A 365 8.20 -7.35 -6.04
CA GLY A 365 8.16 -8.11 -7.28
C GLY A 365 8.50 -9.60 -7.10
N GLY A 366 8.28 -10.37 -8.16
CA GLY A 366 8.65 -11.79 -8.21
C GLY A 366 7.76 -12.67 -7.33
N ALA A 367 8.29 -13.81 -6.86
CA ALA A 367 7.50 -14.80 -6.11
C ALA A 367 6.89 -14.25 -4.81
N HIS A 368 7.51 -13.21 -4.23
CA HIS A 368 7.07 -12.56 -3.00
C HIS A 368 6.41 -11.19 -3.25
N GLU A 369 5.97 -10.91 -4.48
CA GLU A 369 5.15 -9.72 -4.74
C GLU A 369 3.86 -9.75 -3.90
N CYS A 370 3.40 -8.56 -3.50
CA CYS A 370 2.21 -8.46 -2.67
C CYS A 370 1.01 -9.05 -3.43
N PRO A 371 0.26 -9.99 -2.81
CA PRO A 371 -0.94 -10.54 -3.43
C PRO A 371 -2.16 -9.62 -3.30
N GLY A 372 -2.18 -8.80 -2.26
CA GLY A 372 -3.34 -7.99 -1.87
C GLY A 372 -3.39 -6.64 -2.56
N GLN A 373 -2.70 -6.45 -3.70
CA GLN A 373 -2.56 -5.12 -4.30
C GLN A 373 -3.91 -4.51 -4.67
N ASP A 374 -4.80 -5.30 -5.28
CA ASP A 374 -6.12 -4.84 -5.68
C ASP A 374 -7.03 -4.56 -4.48
N ILE A 375 -6.84 -5.30 -3.37
CA ILE A 375 -7.58 -5.06 -2.12
C ILE A 375 -7.11 -3.76 -1.48
N GLY A 376 -5.79 -3.56 -1.34
CA GLY A 376 -5.20 -2.34 -0.78
C GLY A 376 -5.58 -1.11 -1.59
N ARG A 377 -5.48 -1.19 -2.93
CA ARG A 377 -5.96 -0.15 -3.85
C ARG A 377 -7.44 0.11 -3.66
N ALA A 378 -8.29 -0.91 -3.67
CA ALA A 378 -9.73 -0.72 -3.50
C ALA A 378 -10.08 -0.03 -2.17
N ILE A 379 -9.41 -0.41 -1.07
CA ILE A 379 -9.61 0.23 0.23
C ILE A 379 -9.21 1.70 0.19
N ALA A 380 -8.05 2.04 -0.38
CA ALA A 380 -7.59 3.41 -0.51
C ALA A 380 -8.48 4.23 -1.45
N ASP A 381 -8.70 3.73 -2.68
CA ASP A 381 -9.50 4.37 -3.72
C ASP A 381 -10.90 4.71 -3.22
N VAL A 382 -11.63 3.71 -2.73
CA VAL A 382 -13.03 3.87 -2.32
C VAL A 382 -13.13 4.57 -0.97
N GLY A 383 -12.17 4.34 -0.06
CA GLY A 383 -12.13 4.97 1.24
C GLY A 383 -11.92 6.47 1.14
N VAL A 384 -10.90 6.89 0.40
CA VAL A 384 -10.56 8.30 0.19
C VAL A 384 -11.68 9.00 -0.58
N ASP A 385 -12.18 8.40 -1.66
CA ASP A 385 -13.29 8.94 -2.45
C ASP A 385 -14.55 9.15 -1.57
N ALA A 386 -14.90 8.16 -0.76
CA ALA A 386 -16.01 8.26 0.20
C ALA A 386 -15.85 9.41 1.20
N LEU A 387 -14.65 9.59 1.75
CA LEU A 387 -14.35 10.66 2.70
C LEU A 387 -14.48 12.03 2.04
N LEU A 388 -13.89 12.22 0.86
CA LEU A 388 -13.92 13.48 0.12
C LEU A 388 -15.35 13.80 -0.38
N MET A 389 -16.14 12.79 -0.75
CA MET A 389 -17.55 12.99 -1.07
C MET A 389 -18.35 13.41 0.16
N ARG A 390 -18.07 12.86 1.34
CA ARG A 390 -18.77 13.23 2.59
C ARG A 390 -18.40 14.61 3.09
N LEU A 391 -17.13 14.99 2.91
CA LEU A 391 -16.52 16.21 3.44
C LEU A 391 -15.82 16.97 2.29
N PRO A 392 -16.56 17.50 1.30
CA PRO A 392 -15.96 18.13 0.12
C PRO A 392 -15.21 19.43 0.44
N ASP A 393 -15.48 20.04 1.58
CA ASP A 393 -14.85 21.26 2.09
C ASP A 393 -13.76 20.98 3.15
N VAL A 394 -13.24 19.75 3.22
CA VAL A 394 -12.17 19.38 4.15
C VAL A 394 -10.83 20.07 3.80
N GLU A 395 -10.19 20.62 4.82
CA GLU A 395 -8.91 21.33 4.74
C GLU A 395 -8.02 20.99 5.93
N LEU A 396 -6.71 21.17 5.76
CA LEU A 396 -5.74 20.94 6.83
C LEU A 396 -5.90 22.02 7.92
N ALA A 397 -6.05 21.61 9.18
CA ALA A 397 -6.27 22.52 10.31
C ALA A 397 -4.98 23.12 10.90
N VAL A 398 -3.83 22.72 10.36
CA VAL A 398 -2.48 23.15 10.77
C VAL A 398 -1.66 23.48 9.51
N ALA A 399 -0.51 24.14 9.65
CA ALA A 399 0.39 24.29 8.52
C ALA A 399 1.07 22.95 8.18
N GLU A 400 1.39 22.70 6.90
CA GLU A 400 1.98 21.42 6.47
C GLU A 400 3.30 21.10 7.19
N HIS A 401 4.10 22.10 7.52
CA HIS A 401 5.37 21.92 8.24
C HIS A 401 5.19 21.54 9.73
N GLU A 402 3.99 21.65 10.28
CA GLU A 402 3.65 21.22 11.64
C GLU A 402 3.28 19.73 11.70
N LEU A 403 3.08 19.08 10.52
CA LEU A 403 2.86 17.64 10.46
C LEU A 403 4.08 16.90 10.99
N ARG A 404 3.81 15.77 11.66
CA ARG A 404 4.83 14.96 12.31
C ARG A 404 4.86 13.57 11.72
N TRP A 405 6.06 13.03 11.59
CA TRP A 405 6.28 11.68 11.09
C TRP A 405 7.01 10.84 12.13
N VAL A 406 6.74 9.54 12.09
CA VAL A 406 7.58 8.53 12.74
C VAL A 406 8.24 7.73 11.62
N GLY A 407 9.57 7.79 11.59
CA GLY A 407 10.40 7.03 10.66
C GLY A 407 10.80 5.67 11.25
N SER A 408 10.86 4.66 10.39
CA SER A 408 11.52 3.39 10.64
C SER A 408 12.35 3.02 9.40
N LEU A 409 13.12 1.94 9.49
CA LEU A 409 13.85 1.42 8.32
C LEU A 409 12.92 1.18 7.12
N MET A 410 11.72 0.63 7.37
CA MET A 410 10.82 0.17 6.31
C MET A 410 9.78 1.19 5.89
N SER A 411 9.45 2.19 6.71
CA SER A 411 8.35 3.11 6.43
C SER A 411 8.55 4.47 7.08
N ARG A 412 7.90 5.48 6.51
CA ARG A 412 7.67 6.78 7.17
C ARG A 412 6.16 6.95 7.32
N GLN A 413 5.70 7.11 8.56
CA GLN A 413 4.28 7.15 8.89
C GLN A 413 3.88 8.53 9.40
N LEU A 414 2.78 9.07 8.89
CA LEU A 414 2.20 10.31 9.41
C LEU A 414 1.56 10.05 10.78
N VAL A 415 1.88 10.86 11.78
CA VAL A 415 1.40 10.69 13.16
C VAL A 415 -0.06 11.12 13.29
N GLU A 416 -0.39 12.27 12.70
CA GLU A 416 -1.71 12.89 12.74
C GLU A 416 -1.93 13.67 11.45
N LEU A 417 -3.18 13.74 10.99
CA LEU A 417 -3.63 14.59 9.90
C LEU A 417 -4.83 15.41 10.39
N PRO A 418 -4.58 16.50 11.13
CA PRO A 418 -5.63 17.32 11.69
C PRO A 418 -6.34 18.10 10.58
N VAL A 419 -7.66 17.97 10.51
CA VAL A 419 -8.49 18.64 9.50
C VAL A 419 -9.66 19.39 10.12
N GLU A 420 -10.15 20.37 9.38
CA GLU A 420 -11.40 21.09 9.63
C GLU A 420 -12.32 21.04 8.41
N PHE A 421 -13.62 21.15 8.66
CA PHE A 421 -14.69 21.12 7.65
C PHE A 421 -16.00 21.65 8.26
N ALA A 422 -16.98 22.04 7.44
CA ALA A 422 -18.29 22.42 7.95
C ALA A 422 -19.01 21.21 8.58
N PRO A 423 -19.59 21.34 9.79
CA PRO A 423 -20.39 20.27 10.39
C PRO A 423 -21.52 19.78 9.48
N ARG A 424 -21.68 18.46 9.37
CA ARG A 424 -22.67 17.79 8.52
C ARG A 424 -23.44 16.72 9.31
N PRO A 425 -24.72 16.48 8.97
CA PRO A 425 -25.48 15.41 9.59
C PRO A 425 -24.91 14.03 9.21
N PRO A 426 -25.04 13.02 10.08
CA PRO A 426 -24.75 11.63 9.74
C PRO A 426 -25.58 11.16 8.53
N GLN A 427 -25.04 10.26 7.72
CA GLN A 427 -25.78 9.57 6.64
C GLN A 427 -26.02 8.11 7.01
N ASP A 428 -27.02 7.48 6.38
CA ASP A 428 -27.22 6.03 6.51
C ASP A 428 -25.97 5.29 6.01
N VAL A 429 -25.42 4.42 6.86
CA VAL A 429 -24.22 3.63 6.56
C VAL A 429 -24.42 2.67 5.39
N MET A 430 -25.66 2.33 5.04
CA MET A 430 -25.97 1.41 3.94
C MET A 430 -26.05 2.08 2.57
N VAL A 431 -26.13 3.42 2.52
CA VAL A 431 -26.23 4.20 1.27
C VAL A 431 -24.84 4.55 0.77
N ALA A 432 -24.68 4.76 -0.54
CA ALA A 432 -23.43 5.27 -1.09
C ALA A 432 -23.10 6.67 -0.51
N PRO A 433 -21.83 6.95 -0.16
CA PRO A 433 -21.41 8.29 0.26
C PRO A 433 -21.85 9.37 -0.73
N SER A 434 -22.41 10.49 -0.23
CA SER A 434 -22.88 11.58 -1.08
C SER A 434 -22.51 12.96 -0.55
N PRO A 435 -22.29 13.97 -1.44
CA PRO A 435 -21.95 15.34 -1.04
C PRO A 435 -23.10 16.16 -0.45
N ALA A 436 -24.35 15.71 -0.62
CA ALA A 436 -25.55 16.35 -0.09
C ALA A 436 -26.26 15.47 0.93
N ALA A 437 -26.95 16.10 1.89
CA ALA A 437 -28.19 15.54 2.40
C ALA A 437 -29.17 15.54 1.22
N MET A 438 -29.30 14.41 0.51
CA MET A 438 -30.30 14.31 -0.55
C MET A 438 -31.66 14.73 0.05
N PRO A 439 -32.35 15.75 -0.47
CA PRO A 439 -33.73 15.96 -0.09
C PRO A 439 -34.47 14.65 -0.38
N ALA A 440 -35.27 14.19 0.57
CA ALA A 440 -36.13 13.01 0.37
C ALA A 440 -36.80 13.15 -1.00
N PRO A 441 -36.84 12.08 -1.82
CA PRO A 441 -37.46 12.15 -3.13
C PRO A 441 -38.85 12.75 -2.94
N ARG A 442 -39.08 13.93 -3.55
CA ARG A 442 -40.39 14.56 -3.52
C ARG A 442 -41.36 13.56 -4.13
N THR A 443 -42.27 13.03 -3.31
CA THR A 443 -43.38 12.17 -3.75
C THR A 443 -44.37 12.94 -4.63
N ASP A 444 -44.28 14.27 -4.65
CA ASP A 444 -45.21 15.16 -5.35
C ASP A 444 -44.78 15.51 -6.78
N TRP A 445 -44.18 14.56 -7.51
CA TRP A 445 -44.22 14.68 -8.98
C TRP A 445 -45.57 14.13 -9.47
N GLU A 446 -46.67 14.76 -9.08
CA GLU A 446 -47.89 14.60 -9.85
C GLU A 446 -47.68 15.36 -11.17
N VAL A 447 -47.31 14.63 -12.22
CA VAL A 447 -47.54 15.10 -13.59
C VAL A 447 -49.05 15.07 -13.80
N THR A 448 -49.75 16.10 -13.32
CA THR A 448 -51.10 16.38 -13.76
C THR A 448 -51.01 16.94 -15.17
N SER A 449 -51.07 16.06 -16.17
CA SER A 449 -51.56 16.46 -17.49
C SER A 449 -53.05 16.72 -17.35
N HIS A 450 -53.44 17.91 -16.87
CA HIS A 450 -54.81 18.39 -17.06
C HIS A 450 -54.98 18.66 -18.56
N PRO A 451 -55.92 17.98 -19.25
CA PRO A 451 -56.34 18.44 -20.56
C PRO A 451 -57.02 19.80 -20.35
N THR A 452 -56.38 20.87 -20.80
CA THR A 452 -57.10 22.14 -20.97
C THR A 452 -58.08 21.93 -22.13
N ASP A 453 -59.36 21.76 -21.80
CA ASP A 453 -60.48 21.90 -22.75
C ASP A 453 -60.54 23.36 -23.22
N GLY A 454 -59.69 23.70 -24.19
CA GLY A 454 -59.78 24.91 -25.00
C GLY A 454 -60.37 24.58 -26.37
N PRO A 455 -61.24 25.42 -26.95
CA PRO A 455 -61.89 25.12 -28.22
C PRO A 455 -60.88 25.00 -29.36
N ALA A 456 -60.96 23.90 -30.11
CA ALA A 456 -60.06 23.60 -31.22
C ALA A 456 -60.15 24.67 -32.33
N PRO A 457 -59.02 25.25 -32.78
CA PRO A 457 -59.02 26.11 -33.96
C PRO A 457 -59.24 25.27 -35.22
N ALA A 458 -60.13 25.74 -36.09
CA ALA A 458 -60.54 25.09 -37.32
C ALA A 458 -59.35 24.78 -38.25
N ALA A 459 -59.28 23.55 -38.74
CA ALA A 459 -58.27 23.08 -39.67
C ALA A 459 -58.36 23.84 -41.01
N GLN A 460 -57.29 24.55 -41.37
CA GLN A 460 -57.08 25.05 -42.72
C GLN A 460 -56.27 24.01 -43.52
N SER A 461 -56.81 23.61 -44.66
CA SER A 461 -56.21 22.68 -45.61
C SER A 461 -54.94 23.26 -46.24
N ALA A 462 -53.82 22.55 -46.13
CA ALA A 462 -52.57 22.87 -46.83
C ALA A 462 -52.64 22.44 -48.32
N PRO A 463 -52.00 23.18 -49.25
CA PRO A 463 -51.93 22.81 -50.66
C PRO A 463 -50.92 21.66 -50.88
N PRO A 464 -51.03 20.90 -51.99
CA PRO A 464 -50.22 19.70 -52.21
C PRO A 464 -48.76 20.04 -52.56
N VAL A 465 -47.84 19.29 -51.96
CA VAL A 465 -46.39 19.34 -52.23
C VAL A 465 -46.07 18.54 -53.50
N GLN A 466 -45.35 19.15 -54.45
CA GLN A 466 -44.84 18.48 -55.65
C GLN A 466 -43.66 17.55 -55.33
N ALA A 467 -43.63 16.38 -55.97
CA ALA A 467 -42.54 15.40 -55.87
C ALA A 467 -41.30 15.84 -56.68
N PRO A 468 -40.07 15.56 -56.20
CA PRO A 468 -38.84 15.85 -56.95
C PRO A 468 -38.56 14.79 -58.04
N PRO A 469 -37.83 15.14 -59.11
CA PRO A 469 -37.54 14.23 -60.22
C PRO A 469 -36.42 13.23 -59.92
N ALA A 470 -36.48 12.08 -60.59
CA ALA A 470 -35.51 10.98 -60.48
C ALA A 470 -34.16 11.29 -61.15
N GLY A 471 -33.06 11.02 -60.44
CA GLY A 471 -31.68 11.10 -60.96
C GLY A 471 -31.20 9.77 -61.58
N PRO A 472 -30.17 9.80 -62.46
CA PRO A 472 -29.76 8.67 -63.29
C PRO A 472 -28.81 7.68 -62.59
N PRO A 473 -28.60 6.47 -63.13
CA PRO A 473 -27.92 5.38 -62.43
C PRO A 473 -26.41 5.28 -62.72
N GLY A 474 -25.66 4.85 -61.70
CA GLY A 474 -24.52 3.94 -61.88
C GLY A 474 -23.10 4.51 -61.71
N SER A 475 -22.44 4.11 -60.63
CA SER A 475 -21.07 3.58 -60.67
C SER A 475 -20.79 2.80 -59.37
N GLY A 476 -20.35 1.55 -59.52
CA GLY A 476 -20.14 0.61 -58.43
C GLY A 476 -18.84 0.83 -57.67
N PHE A 477 -18.85 0.45 -56.40
CA PHE A 477 -17.66 0.09 -55.61
C PHE A 477 -17.96 -1.20 -54.81
N PRO A 478 -16.96 -2.05 -54.57
CA PRO A 478 -17.15 -3.46 -54.28
C PRO A 478 -17.57 -3.74 -52.83
N ALA A 479 -18.27 -4.86 -52.67
CA ALA A 479 -18.80 -5.38 -51.42
C ALA A 479 -17.72 -5.61 -50.34
N GLN A 480 -18.04 -5.17 -49.11
CA GLN A 480 -17.42 -5.65 -47.89
C GLN A 480 -17.58 -7.18 -47.80
N ARG A 481 -16.45 -7.88 -47.62
CA ARG A 481 -16.43 -9.29 -47.25
C ARG A 481 -16.71 -9.43 -45.75
N ASP A 482 -17.69 -10.27 -45.42
CA ASP A 482 -17.81 -10.84 -44.07
C ASP A 482 -16.57 -11.69 -43.74
N PRO A 483 -16.04 -11.65 -42.50
CA PRO A 483 -14.95 -12.51 -42.10
C PRO A 483 -15.44 -13.92 -41.75
N ASP A 484 -14.83 -14.92 -42.41
CA ASP A 484 -15.00 -16.36 -42.18
C ASP A 484 -14.40 -16.77 -40.80
N PRO A 485 -15.15 -17.45 -39.90
CA PRO A 485 -14.74 -17.72 -38.52
C PRO A 485 -13.82 -18.95 -38.36
N LYS A 486 -12.87 -19.18 -39.27
CA LYS A 486 -12.00 -20.38 -39.26
C LYS A 486 -10.48 -20.13 -39.38
N GLY A 487 -10.00 -18.98 -38.86
CA GLY A 487 -8.57 -18.63 -38.90
C GLY A 487 -7.82 -18.51 -37.56
N LEU A 488 -8.50 -18.53 -36.40
CA LEU A 488 -7.89 -18.15 -35.12
C LEU A 488 -7.30 -19.31 -34.29
N TRP A 489 -7.47 -20.56 -34.70
CA TRP A 489 -7.02 -21.74 -33.94
C TRP A 489 -5.67 -22.34 -34.40
N GLN A 490 -4.95 -21.69 -35.32
CA GLN A 490 -3.63 -22.17 -35.79
C GLN A 490 -2.46 -21.22 -35.51
N VAL A 491 -2.69 -20.12 -34.79
CA VAL A 491 -1.61 -19.16 -34.40
C VAL A 491 -1.19 -19.32 -32.92
N LEU A 492 -1.88 -20.14 -32.12
CA LEU A 492 -1.64 -20.29 -30.68
C LEU A 492 -0.80 -21.51 -30.26
N THR A 493 -0.14 -22.24 -31.18
CA THR A 493 0.60 -23.47 -30.84
C THR A 493 2.08 -23.53 -31.24
N SER A 494 2.77 -22.39 -31.41
CA SER A 494 4.18 -22.43 -31.84
C SER A 494 5.20 -21.69 -30.97
N TRP A 495 4.96 -21.47 -29.67
CA TRP A 495 5.98 -20.94 -28.74
C TRP A 495 6.02 -21.68 -27.40
N TRP A 496 5.98 -23.02 -27.48
CA TRP A 496 6.22 -23.93 -26.34
C TRP A 496 7.10 -25.12 -26.79
N ARG A 497 8.38 -24.85 -27.10
CA ARG A 497 9.48 -25.85 -27.10
C ARG A 497 10.79 -25.16 -26.74
N GLY A 498 11.48 -25.74 -25.74
CA GLY A 498 12.58 -25.15 -24.96
C GLY A 498 13.85 -24.77 -25.72
N TYR A 499 14.63 -23.92 -25.06
CA TYR A 499 15.94 -24.25 -24.51
C TYR A 499 16.12 -23.54 -23.16
#